data_AF-A0A661WA05-F1
#
_entry.id   AF-A0A661WA05-F1
#
_cell.length_a   1.000
_cell.length_b   1.000
_cell.length_c   1.000
_cell.angle_alpha   90.00
_cell.angle_beta   90.00
_cell.angle_gamma   90.00
#
_symmetry.space_group_name_H-M   'P 1'
#
loop_
_entity.id
_entity.type
_entity.pdbx_description
1 polymer ?
#
loop_
_entity_poly.entity_id
_entity_poly.type
_entity_poly.pdbx_seq_one_letter_code
_entity_poly.pdbx_strand_id
1 'polypeptide(L)' 'MPTLNWIGKDAVLNHHKEVPFHLLRCDPKLSVGDPDSGNLLIQGDNLLALKALLPYYAGKVQLIYIDPPYNTG' A
#
# COMPACT_ATOMS: atom_id res chain seq x y z
N MET A 1 6.05 -9.62 27.94
CA MET A 1 5.51 -10.01 26.62
C MET A 1 6.66 -10.49 25.76
N PRO A 2 6.54 -11.63 25.07
CA PRO A 2 7.58 -12.09 24.15
C PRO A 2 7.75 -11.11 22.98
N THR A 3 8.97 -10.99 22.46
CA THR A 3 9.32 -10.09 21.35
C THR A 3 10.12 -10.85 20.28
N LEU A 4 9.85 -10.55 19.00
CA LEU A 4 10.60 -11.07 17.85
C LEU A 4 11.61 -10.01 17.39
N ASN A 5 12.89 -10.34 17.35
CA ASN A 5 13.97 -9.46 16.91
C ASN A 5 14.78 -10.10 15.78
N TRP A 6 15.28 -9.28 14.85
CA TRP A 6 16.10 -9.70 13.72
C TRP A 6 17.03 -8.56 13.30
N ILE A 7 18.08 -8.88 12.53
CA ILE A 7 19.03 -7.90 12.00
C ILE A 7 18.30 -6.95 11.04
N GLY A 8 18.43 -5.63 11.25
CA GLY A 8 17.80 -4.61 10.41
C GLY A 8 16.39 -4.18 10.85
N LYS A 9 15.82 -4.77 11.91
CA LYS A 9 14.52 -4.37 12.45
C LYS A 9 14.42 -2.87 12.76
N ASP A 10 15.42 -2.33 13.45
CA ASP A 10 15.41 -0.93 13.89
C ASP A 10 15.49 0.05 12.70
N ALA A 11 16.14 -0.37 11.61
CA ALA A 11 16.23 0.42 10.39
C ALA A 11 14.87 0.51 9.66
N VAL A 12 14.07 -0.56 9.67
CA VAL A 12 12.80 -0.59 8.92
C VAL A 12 11.59 -0.09 9.72
N LEU A 13 11.66 -0.09 11.05
CA LEU A 13 10.54 0.21 11.95
C LEU A 13 9.89 1.57 11.64
N ASN A 14 10.72 2.59 11.39
CA ASN A 14 10.27 3.94 11.11
C ASN A 14 10.34 4.31 9.62
N HIS A 15 10.73 3.39 8.74
CA HIS A 15 10.92 3.70 7.31
C HIS A 15 9.64 4.25 6.66
N HIS A 16 8.46 3.75 7.07
CA HIS A 16 7.18 4.29 6.59
C HIS A 16 7.00 5.79 6.89
N LYS A 17 7.68 6.37 7.87
CA LYS A 17 7.62 7.82 8.17
C LYS A 17 8.46 8.65 7.19
N GLU A 18 9.47 8.05 6.60
CA GLU A 18 10.36 8.69 5.62
C GLU A 18 9.72 8.72 4.23
N VAL A 19 8.79 7.80 3.97
CA VAL A 19 8.05 7.75 2.70
C VAL A 19 7.12 8.97 2.62
N PRO A 20 7.32 9.86 1.64
CA PRO A 20 6.54 11.09 1.53
C PRO A 20 5.08 10.78 1.18
N PHE A 21 4.23 11.76 1.43
CA PHE A 21 2.88 11.74 0.90
C PHE A 21 2.90 11.63 -0.62
N HIS A 22 2.00 10.83 -1.18
CA HIS A 22 1.90 10.59 -2.61
C HIS A 22 0.46 10.81 -3.08
N LEU A 23 0.30 11.42 -4.25
CA LEU A 23 -1.01 11.69 -4.84
C LEU A 23 -1.41 10.57 -5.80
N LEU A 24 -2.66 10.11 -5.70
CA LEU A 24 -3.26 9.30 -6.75
C LEU A 24 -3.48 10.18 -7.99
N ARG A 25 -3.01 9.70 -9.15
CA ARG A 25 -3.25 10.34 -10.44
C ARG A 25 -4.06 9.38 -11.32
N CYS A 26 -5.27 9.78 -11.66
CA CYS A 26 -6.07 9.03 -12.61
C CYS A 26 -5.55 9.27 -14.04
N ASP A 27 -5.33 8.20 -14.79
CA ASP A 27 -5.02 8.26 -16.22
C ASP A 27 -6.25 7.81 -17.03
N PRO A 28 -7.01 8.75 -17.64
CA PRO A 28 -8.20 8.40 -18.41
C PRO A 28 -7.94 7.44 -19.58
N LYS A 29 -6.70 7.36 -20.08
CA LYS A 29 -6.36 6.46 -21.20
C LYS A 29 -6.21 5.01 -20.75
N LEU A 30 -5.91 4.78 -19.47
CA LEU A 30 -5.72 3.45 -18.88
C LEU A 30 -6.94 3.00 -18.07
N SER A 31 -7.80 3.93 -17.68
CA SER A 31 -9.05 3.64 -16.98
C SER A 31 -10.07 2.92 -17.88
N VAL A 32 -10.75 1.93 -17.32
CA VAL A 32 -11.79 1.13 -18.00
C VAL A 32 -12.97 0.89 -17.06
N GLY A 33 -14.17 0.71 -17.64
CA GLY A 33 -15.40 0.45 -16.88
C GLY A 33 -16.13 1.71 -16.43
N ASP A 34 -17.03 1.54 -15.46
CA ASP A 34 -17.85 2.62 -14.91
C ASP A 34 -17.00 3.51 -13.95
N PRO A 35 -16.84 4.81 -14.26
CA PRO A 35 -16.11 5.76 -13.41
C PRO A 35 -16.69 5.89 -11.98
N ASP A 36 -17.98 5.62 -11.81
CA ASP A 36 -18.68 5.78 -10.53
C ASP A 36 -18.71 4.50 -9.70
N SER A 37 -18.10 3.41 -10.19
CA SER A 37 -18.09 2.11 -9.50
C SER A 37 -17.28 2.09 -8.20
N GLY A 38 -16.39 3.08 -7.99
CA GLY A 38 -15.50 3.16 -6.83
C GLY A 38 -14.34 2.14 -6.82
N ASN A 39 -14.23 1.29 -7.86
CA ASN A 39 -13.14 0.35 -8.01
C ASN A 39 -11.88 1.05 -8.54
N LEU A 40 -10.71 0.68 -8.00
CA LEU A 40 -9.43 1.28 -8.37
C LEU A 40 -8.42 0.20 -8.76
N LEU A 41 -7.75 0.39 -9.90
CA LEU A 41 -6.53 -0.32 -10.26
C LEU A 41 -5.36 0.68 -10.19
N ILE A 42 -4.35 0.39 -9.37
CA ILE A 42 -3.25 1.31 -9.09
C ILE A 42 -1.95 0.67 -9.54
N GLN A 43 -1.20 1.36 -10.39
CA GLN A 43 0.14 0.96 -10.81
C GLN A 43 1.19 1.71 -9.99
N GLY A 44 2.06 0.97 -9.30
CA GLY A 44 3.17 1.56 -8.55
C GLY A 44 3.75 0.60 -7.51
N ASP A 45 4.76 1.10 -6.79
CA ASP A 45 5.25 0.45 -5.57
C ASP A 45 4.14 0.41 -4.51
N ASN A 46 4.00 -0.71 -3.80
CA ASN A 46 2.88 -0.93 -2.89
C ASN A 46 2.90 0.01 -1.68
N LEU A 47 4.07 0.39 -1.17
CA LEU A 47 4.20 1.27 -0.01
C LEU A 47 3.78 2.70 -0.40
N LEU A 48 4.16 3.16 -1.59
CA LEU A 48 3.70 4.43 -2.14
C LEU A 48 2.19 4.44 -2.44
N ALA A 49 1.66 3.36 -3.02
CA ALA A 49 0.23 3.23 -3.28
C ALA A 49 -0.60 3.27 -1.99
N LEU A 50 -0.19 2.51 -0.97
CA LEU A 50 -0.85 2.52 0.34
C LEU A 50 -0.79 3.89 1.01
N LYS A 51 0.34 4.61 0.90
CA LYS A 51 0.47 5.99 1.38
C LYS A 51 -0.52 6.95 0.71
N ALA A 52 -0.72 6.81 -0.60
CA ALA A 52 -1.66 7.63 -1.35
C ALA A 52 -3.13 7.34 -0.98
N LEU A 53 -3.44 6.10 -0.57
CA LEU A 53 -4.78 5.68 -0.18
C LEU A 53 -5.18 6.09 1.25
N LEU A 54 -4.20 6.36 2.14
CA LEU A 54 -4.45 6.66 3.55
C LEU A 54 -5.55 7.71 3.79
N PRO A 55 -5.55 8.89 3.14
CA PRO A 55 -6.56 9.92 3.41
C PRO A 55 -7.99 9.49 3.10
N TYR A 56 -8.17 8.52 2.19
CA TYR A 56 -9.46 8.12 1.66
C TYR A 56 -10.00 6.86 2.34
N TYR A 57 -9.12 5.89 2.63
CA TYR A 57 -9.50 4.52 3.02
C TYR A 57 -9.00 4.08 4.41
N ALA A 58 -8.27 4.92 5.16
CA ALA A 58 -7.87 4.57 6.52
C ALA A 58 -9.07 4.18 7.40
N GLY A 59 -8.98 3.01 8.04
CA GLY A 59 -10.04 2.46 8.88
C GLY A 59 -11.29 1.96 8.14
N LYS A 60 -11.30 1.95 6.80
CA LYS A 60 -12.47 1.55 5.99
C LYS A 60 -12.31 0.20 5.29
N VAL A 61 -11.10 -0.35 5.24
CA VAL A 61 -10.83 -1.63 4.54
C VAL A 61 -11.28 -2.80 5.41
N GLN A 62 -12.22 -3.60 4.91
CA GLN A 62 -12.78 -4.75 5.63
C GLN A 62 -11.94 -6.02 5.47
N LEU A 63 -11.37 -6.24 4.28
CA LEU A 63 -10.57 -7.41 3.96
C LEU A 63 -9.36 -6.99 3.13
N ILE A 64 -8.19 -7.50 3.50
CA ILE A 64 -6.97 -7.39 2.72
C ILE A 64 -6.56 -8.82 2.36
N TYR A 65 -6.41 -9.08 1.06
CA TYR A 65 -5.84 -10.32 0.54
C TYR A 65 -4.55 -9.98 -0.18
N ILE A 66 -3.45 -10.65 0.19
CA ILE A 66 -2.13 -10.47 -0.43
C ILE A 66 -1.49 -11.84 -0.65
N ASP A 67 -0.74 -11.94 -1.75
CA ASP A 67 0.11 -13.07 -2.08
C ASP A 67 1.57 -12.59 -2.19
N PRO A 68 2.24 -12.30 -1.05
CA PRO A 68 3.61 -11.80 -1.05
C PRO A 68 4.60 -12.90 -1.44
N PRO A 69 5.86 -12.57 -1.80
CA PRO A 69 6.87 -13.58 -2.07
C PRO A 69 7.12 -14.48 -0.85
N TYR A 70 7.13 -15.80 -1.06
CA TYR A 70 7.24 -16.79 0.03
C TYR A 70 8.65 -17.02 0.56
N ASN A 71 9.66 -16.43 -0.11
CA ASN A 71 11.07 -16.59 0.26
C ASN A 71 11.48 -18.07 0.41
N THR A 72 11.07 -18.93 -0.54
CA THR A 72 11.32 -20.39 -0.53
C THR A 72 12.73 -20.78 -1.01
N GLY A 73 13.67 -19.83 -1.00
CA GLY A 73 15.09 -20.07 -1.26
C GLY A 73 15.86 -20.36 0.01
#